data_AF-A0A1G1D833-F1
#
_entry.id   AF-A0A1G1D833-F1
#
_cell.length_a   1.000
_cell.length_b   1.000
_cell.length_c   1.000
_cell.angle_alpha   90.00
_cell.angle_beta   90.00
_cell.angle_gamma   90.00
#
_symmetry.space_group_name_H-M   'P 1'
#
loop_
_entity.id
_entity.type
_entity.pdbx_description
1 polymer ?
#
loop_
_entity_poly.entity_id
_entity_poly.type
_entity_poly.pdbx_seq_one_letter_code
_entity_poly.pdbx_strand_id
1 'polypeptide(L)'
;MKRVFTPSQIKKITGATGHDKIHIPFYYAPPFLDELREWIKSNLSSRGGRPTIKGLKVKRKVRFSQRNWKELQSIAKRLSKSSGVSISPSQVATSILEKAVKKMKQEGQKTA
;
A
#
# COMPACT_ATOMS: atom_id res chain seq x y z
N MET A 1 12.30 34.20 -3.61
CA MET A 1 12.58 33.39 -2.39
C MET A 1 12.18 31.94 -2.63
N LYS A 2 13.09 30.97 -2.44
CA LYS A 2 12.75 29.53 -2.49
C LYS A 2 11.95 29.17 -1.23
N ARG A 3 10.77 28.56 -1.39
CA ARG A 3 10.00 28.03 -0.25
C ARG A 3 10.73 26.82 0.32
N VAL A 4 11.16 26.91 1.58
CA VAL A 4 11.72 25.78 2.32
C VAL A 4 10.57 25.08 3.04
N PHE A 5 10.35 23.81 2.74
CA PHE A 5 9.31 23.00 3.37
C PHE A 5 9.89 22.21 4.54
N THR A 6 9.16 22.18 5.66
CA THR A 6 9.49 21.32 6.79
C THR A 6 9.19 19.84 6.47
N PRO A 7 9.82 18.87 7.16
CA PRO A 7 9.52 17.45 6.95
C PRO A 7 8.03 17.10 7.12
N SER A 8 7.32 17.77 8.03
CA SER A 8 5.88 17.59 8.23
C SER A 8 5.05 18.12 7.06
N GLN A 9 5.44 19.25 6.47
CA GLN A 9 4.81 19.79 5.26
C GLN A 9 5.04 18.87 4.06
N ILE A 10 6.26 18.37 3.88
CA ILE A 10 6.59 17.41 2.81
C ILE A 10 5.76 16.13 2.98
N LYS A 11 5.67 15.59 4.20
CA LYS A 11 4.82 14.43 4.51
C LYS A 11 3.34 14.68 4.13
N LYS A 12 2.82 15.86 4.44
CA LYS A 12 1.43 16.24 4.13
C LYS A 12 1.19 16.35 2.62
N ILE A 13 2.09 17.02 1.90
CA ILE A 13 2.00 17.23 0.44
C ILE A 13 2.10 15.90 -0.31
N THR A 14 3.02 15.03 0.11
CA THR A 14 3.28 13.75 -0.57
C THR A 14 2.32 12.62 -0.16
N GLY A 15 1.54 12.80 0.91
CA GLY A 15 0.72 11.73 1.48
C GLY A 15 1.55 10.59 2.10
N ALA A 16 2.83 10.85 2.43
CA ALA A 16 3.72 9.84 2.98
C ALA A 16 3.27 9.39 4.38
N THR A 17 3.44 8.10 4.68
CA THR A 17 3.07 7.52 5.99
C THR A 17 4.13 7.77 7.05
N GLY A 18 5.40 7.89 6.65
CA GLY A 18 6.55 8.16 7.50
C GLY A 18 7.56 9.06 6.80
N HIS A 19 8.55 9.51 7.57
CA HIS A 19 9.76 10.13 7.07
C HIS A 19 10.91 9.68 7.96
N ASP A 20 12.12 9.64 7.42
CA ASP A 20 13.33 9.37 8.18
C ASP A 20 14.38 10.43 7.84
N LYS A 21 15.30 10.67 8.76
CA LYS A 21 16.41 11.60 8.56
C LYS A 21 17.70 10.81 8.48
N ILE A 22 18.38 10.94 7.35
CA ILE A 22 19.71 10.38 7.17
C ILE A 22 20.70 11.46 7.60
N HIS A 23 21.53 11.14 8.60
CA HIS A 23 22.63 12.02 9.00
C HIS A 23 23.77 11.85 8.00
N ILE A 24 24.26 12.96 7.44
CA ILE A 24 25.33 12.97 6.46
C ILE A 24 26.55 13.65 7.09
N PRO A 25 27.64 12.91 7.32
CA PRO A 25 28.89 13.53 7.74
C PRO A 25 29.54 14.21 6.52
N PHE A 26 29.51 15.55 6.51
CA PHE A 26 30.34 16.44 5.66
C PHE A 26 29.90 16.77 4.21
N TYR A 27 30.28 17.97 3.76
CA TYR A 27 29.63 18.76 2.68
C TYR A 27 30.22 18.58 1.26
N TYR A 28 31.22 17.71 1.08
CA TYR A 28 31.78 17.41 -0.25
C TYR A 28 32.06 15.91 -0.38
N ALA A 29 31.12 15.14 -0.94
CA ALA A 29 31.40 13.74 -1.24
C ALA A 29 30.50 13.21 -2.38
N PRO A 30 31.05 12.94 -3.58
CA PRO A 30 30.51 11.98 -4.54
C PRO A 30 30.07 10.63 -3.89
N PRO A 31 30.78 10.08 -2.87
CA PRO A 31 30.35 8.85 -2.19
C PRO A 31 29.00 8.94 -1.44
N PHE A 32 28.49 10.13 -1.10
CA PHE A 32 27.20 10.24 -0.39
C PHE A 32 26.05 9.63 -1.21
N LEU A 33 26.03 9.86 -2.52
CA LEU A 33 24.98 9.31 -3.38
C LEU A 33 25.05 7.78 -3.44
N ASP A 34 26.25 7.22 -3.31
CA ASP A 34 26.45 5.77 -3.26
C ASP A 34 26.01 5.19 -1.91
N GLU A 35 26.35 5.83 -0.79
CA GLU A 35 25.85 5.44 0.54
C GLU A 35 24.32 5.53 0.63
N LEU A 36 23.74 6.62 0.12
CA LEU A 36 22.29 6.78 0.04
C LEU A 36 21.66 5.68 -0.84
N ARG A 37 22.29 5.35 -1.97
CA ARG A 37 21.83 4.28 -2.85
C ARG A 37 21.84 2.93 -2.14
N GLU A 38 22.93 2.58 -1.45
CA GLU A 38 23.03 1.32 -0.71
C GLU A 38 22.09 1.26 0.49
N TRP A 39 21.88 2.38 1.19
CA TRP A 39 20.85 2.49 2.22
C TRP A 39 19.45 2.27 1.64
N ILE A 40 19.12 2.90 0.50
CA ILE A 40 17.82 2.71 -0.16
C ILE A 40 17.64 1.25 -0.61
N LYS A 41 18.64 0.65 -1.27
CA LYS A 41 18.57 -0.75 -1.74
C LYS A 41 18.37 -1.74 -0.59
N SER A 42 19.11 -1.57 0.52
CA SER A 42 19.01 -2.47 1.68
C SER A 42 17.67 -2.34 2.42
N ASN A 43 17.04 -1.16 2.39
CA ASN A 43 15.79 -0.91 3.11
C ASN A 43 14.52 -1.12 2.26
N LEU A 44 14.60 -0.98 0.94
CA LEU A 44 13.48 -1.21 0.04
C LEU A 44 13.25 -2.70 -0.16
N SER A 45 12.15 -3.18 0.40
CA SER A 45 11.65 -4.53 0.11
C SER A 45 10.52 -4.44 -0.92
N SER A 46 10.65 -5.17 -2.03
CA SER A 46 9.55 -5.40 -2.98
C SER A 46 9.08 -6.84 -2.88
N ARG A 47 7.77 -7.03 -2.78
CA ARG A 47 7.10 -8.35 -2.88
C ARG A 47 6.24 -8.42 -4.15
N GLY A 48 6.67 -7.77 -5.23
CA GLY A 48 5.92 -7.69 -6.49
C GLY A 48 5.07 -6.42 -6.66
N GLY A 49 5.43 -5.32 -6.02
CA GLY A 49 4.72 -4.04 -6.12
C GLY A 49 5.65 -2.84 -5.88
N ARG A 50 5.08 -1.65 -5.62
CA ARG A 50 5.87 -0.44 -5.29
C ARG A 50 6.76 -0.74 -4.07
N PRO A 51 8.10 -0.67 -4.21
CA PRO A 51 9.01 -0.97 -3.11
C PRO A 51 8.66 -0.18 -1.85
N THR A 52 8.66 -0.84 -0.71
CA THR A 52 8.33 -0.26 0.59
C THR A 52 9.47 -0.49 1.57
N ILE A 53 9.72 0.51 2.43
CA ILE A 53 10.72 0.41 3.49
C ILE A 53 10.25 -0.63 4.52
N LYS A 54 11.13 -1.59 4.83
CA LYS A 54 10.90 -2.64 5.82
C LYS A 54 10.52 -2.01 7.17
N GLY A 55 9.43 -2.48 7.79
CA GLY A 55 8.95 -1.96 9.08
C GLY A 55 7.91 -0.83 9.00
N LEU A 56 7.69 -0.21 7.83
CA LEU A 56 6.58 0.73 7.68
C LEU A 56 5.23 0.00 7.68
N LYS A 57 4.29 0.48 8.50
CA LYS A 57 2.92 -0.04 8.54
C LYS A 57 2.23 0.25 7.20
N VAL A 58 1.86 -0.81 6.48
CA VAL A 58 1.03 -0.71 5.28
C VAL A 58 -0.34 -0.13 5.67
N LYS A 59 -0.60 1.12 5.27
CA LYS A 59 -1.88 1.77 5.48
C LYS A 59 -2.76 1.56 4.25
N ARG A 60 -3.84 0.79 4.39
CA ARG A 60 -4.83 0.61 3.31
C ARG A 60 -5.61 1.90 3.13
N LYS A 61 -5.86 2.29 1.87
CA LYS A 61 -6.69 3.45 1.53
C LYS A 61 -8.15 3.25 1.92
N VAL A 62 -8.67 2.04 1.71
CA VAL A 62 -9.98 1.61 2.20
C VAL A 62 -9.79 0.91 3.55
N ARG A 63 -10.45 1.42 4.58
CA ARG A 63 -10.40 0.82 5.92
C ARG A 63 -11.37 -0.35 5.99
N PHE A 64 -10.83 -1.53 6.24
CA PHE A 64 -11.62 -2.70 6.65
C PHE A 64 -11.53 -2.84 8.17
N SER A 65 -12.58 -3.33 8.80
CA SER A 65 -12.47 -3.84 10.17
C SER A 65 -11.44 -4.99 10.19
N GLN A 66 -10.78 -5.18 11.34
CA GLN A 66 -9.78 -6.25 11.48
C GLN A 66 -10.40 -7.63 11.22
N ARG A 67 -11.65 -7.83 11.64
CA ARG A 67 -12.43 -9.04 11.37
C ARG A 67 -12.64 -9.26 9.88
N ASN A 68 -13.19 -8.27 9.17
CA ASN A 68 -13.49 -8.41 7.74
C ASN A 68 -12.21 -8.63 6.92
N TRP A 69 -11.11 -8.00 7.33
CA TRP A 69 -9.84 -8.21 6.64
C TRP A 69 -9.31 -9.64 6.80
N LYS A 70 -9.39 -10.22 8.01
CA LYS A 70 -9.01 -11.62 8.24
C LYS A 70 -9.86 -12.57 7.41
N GLU A 71 -11.16 -12.30 7.28
CA GLU A 71 -12.05 -13.08 6.43
C GLU A 71 -11.65 -13.01 4.95
N LEU A 72 -11.42 -11.80 4.42
CA LEU A 72 -10.96 -11.64 3.04
C LEU A 72 -9.63 -12.36 2.77
N GLN A 73 -8.71 -12.37 3.74
CA GLN A 73 -7.46 -13.13 3.66
C GLN A 73 -7.70 -14.64 3.61
N SER A 74 -8.60 -15.14 4.46
CA SER A 74 -8.97 -16.57 4.49
C SER A 74 -9.56 -17.02 3.15
N ILE A 75 -10.51 -16.23 2.61
CA ILE A 75 -11.15 -16.51 1.33
C ILE A 75 -10.11 -16.48 0.19
N ALA A 76 -9.27 -15.46 0.14
CA ALA A 76 -8.23 -15.33 -0.87
C ALA A 76 -7.27 -16.54 -0.86
N LYS A 77 -6.81 -16.96 0.34
CA LYS A 77 -5.94 -18.12 0.49
C LYS A 77 -6.61 -19.42 0.00
N ARG A 78 -7.88 -19.63 0.34
CA ARG A 78 -8.64 -20.80 -0.11
C ARG A 78 -8.81 -20.81 -1.63
N LEU A 79 -9.21 -19.69 -2.21
CA LEU A 79 -9.40 -19.56 -3.67
C LEU A 79 -8.09 -19.76 -4.42
N SER A 80 -6.99 -19.19 -3.94
CA SER A 80 -5.67 -19.40 -4.54
C SER A 80 -5.23 -20.84 -4.52
N LYS A 81 -5.50 -21.56 -3.42
CA LYS A 81 -5.18 -22.98 -3.33
C LYS A 81 -5.99 -23.80 -4.33
N SER A 82 -7.26 -23.47 -4.54
CA SER A 82 -8.13 -24.21 -5.47
C SER A 82 -7.88 -23.89 -6.94
N SER A 83 -7.51 -22.65 -7.28
CA SER A 83 -7.34 -22.22 -8.66
C SER A 83 -5.90 -22.36 -9.18
N GLY A 84 -4.92 -22.55 -8.28
CA GLY A 84 -3.50 -22.47 -8.62
C GLY A 84 -3.01 -21.05 -8.91
N VAL A 85 -3.86 -20.03 -8.79
CA VAL A 85 -3.56 -18.63 -9.12
C VAL A 85 -3.49 -17.78 -7.84
N SER A 86 -2.51 -16.88 -7.75
CA SER A 86 -2.42 -15.94 -6.63
C SER A 86 -3.56 -14.93 -6.67
N ILE A 87 -4.39 -14.92 -5.63
CA ILE A 87 -5.57 -14.07 -5.47
C ILE A 87 -5.35 -13.24 -4.21
N SER A 88 -5.47 -11.93 -4.36
CA SER A 88 -5.35 -10.99 -3.27
C SER A 88 -6.69 -10.79 -2.54
N PRO A 89 -6.67 -10.45 -1.23
CA PRO A 89 -7.89 -10.10 -0.49
C PRO A 89 -8.67 -8.94 -1.12
N SER A 90 -7.97 -8.02 -1.81
CA SER A 90 -8.60 -6.91 -2.53
C SER A 90 -9.43 -7.38 -3.72
N GLN A 91 -8.94 -8.36 -4.50
CA GLN A 91 -9.70 -8.94 -5.61
C GLN A 91 -10.96 -9.65 -5.12
N VAL A 92 -10.89 -10.33 -3.97
CA VAL A 92 -12.07 -10.92 -3.32
C VAL A 92 -13.09 -9.84 -2.96
N ALA A 93 -12.64 -8.74 -2.34
CA ALA A 93 -13.52 -7.64 -1.99
C ALA A 93 -14.20 -7.00 -3.22
N THR A 94 -13.46 -6.79 -4.31
CA THR A 94 -14.01 -6.27 -5.57
C THR A 94 -15.10 -7.20 -6.12
N SER A 95 -14.84 -8.51 -6.17
CA SER A 95 -15.83 -9.48 -6.66
C SER A 95 -17.12 -9.50 -5.83
N ILE A 96 -17.00 -9.39 -4.49
CA ILE A 96 -18.16 -9.30 -3.60
C ILE A 96 -18.95 -8.01 -3.89
N LEU A 97 -18.26 -6.88 -4.03
CA LEU A 97 -18.88 -5.59 -4.31
C LEU A 97 -19.62 -5.60 -5.65
N GLU A 98 -19.01 -6.13 -6.71
CA GLU A 98 -19.64 -6.26 -8.02
C GLU A 98 -20.92 -7.10 -7.96
N LYS A 99 -20.88 -8.22 -7.24
CA LYS A 99 -22.07 -9.07 -7.03
C LYS A 99 -23.17 -8.34 -6.27
N ALA A 100 -22.82 -7.60 -5.22
CA ALA A 100 -23.78 -6.83 -4.44
C ALA A 100 -24.44 -5.72 -5.29
N VAL A 101 -23.64 -4.96 -6.04
CA VAL A 101 -24.15 -3.91 -6.95
C VAL A 101 -25.07 -4.52 -8.02
N LYS A 102 -24.69 -5.66 -8.60
CA LYS A 102 -25.53 -6.36 -9.60
C LYS A 102 -26.87 -6.78 -8.99
N LYS A 103 -26.87 -7.33 -7.78
CA LYS A 103 -28.09 -7.74 -7.08
C LYS A 103 -29.01 -6.55 -6.80
N MET A 104 -28.46 -5.44 -6.30
CA MET A 104 -29.24 -4.22 -6.04
C MET A 104 -29.90 -3.66 -7.31
N LYS A 105 -29.20 -3.70 -8.45
CA LYS A 105 -29.79 -3.27 -9.75
C LYS A 105 -30.97 -4.15 -10.16
N GLN A 106 -30.86 -5.46 -9.95
CA GLN A 106 -31.93 -6.41 -10.30
C GLN A 106 -33.16 -6.27 -9.39
N GLU A 107 -32.97 -5.91 -8.12
CA GLU A 107 -34.08 -5.66 -7.19
C GLU A 107 -34.81 -4.35 -7.52
N GLY A 108 -34.08 -3.29 -7.88
CA GLY A 108 -34.68 -2.02 -8.33
C GLY A 108 -35.44 -2.10 -9.65
N GLN A 109 -35.09 -3.05 -10.52
CA GLN A 109 -35.84 -3.31 -11.77
C GLN A 109 -37.10 -4.17 -11.58
N LYS A 110 -37.25 -4.85 -10.44
CA LYS A 110 -38.45 -5.65 -10.11
C LYS A 110 -39.55 -4.84 -9.43
N THR A 111 -39.27 -3.58 -9.09
CA THR A 111 -40.18 -2.66 -8.39
C THR A 111 -40.61 -1.47 -9.25
N ALA A 112 -40.21 -1.45 -10.52
CA ALA A 112 -40.67 -0.52 -11.56
C ALA A 112 -41.48 -1.31 -12.60
#